data_AF-A0A2R7QM14-F1
#
_entry.id   AF-A0A2R7QM14-F1
#
_cell.length_a   1.000
_cell.length_b   1.000
_cell.length_c   1.000
_cell.angle_alpha   90.00
_cell.angle_beta   90.00
_cell.angle_gamma   90.00
#
_symmetry.space_group_name_H-M   'P 1'
#
loop_
_entity.id
_entity.type
_entity.pdbx_description
1 polymer ?
#
loop_
_entity_poly.entity_id
_entity_poly.type
_entity_poly.pdbx_seq_one_letter_code
_entity_poly.pdbx_strand_id
1 'polypeptide(L)'
;MTNLEAAPQEDICPPAGPEGISGPCVVLWPEREVPLGGVRAMNVRRTLPQRGLPTIGAWCFLDSFGPDRTAMSVLPHPHIGLQTVTWPLAGNIRHRDSVGSDVVVRPGELNIMTAG
;
A
#
# COMPACT_ATOMS: atom_id res chain seq x y z
N MET A 1 8.36 13.46 -3.90
CA MET A 1 8.26 14.49 -2.85
C MET A 1 6.79 14.88 -2.75
N THR A 2 6.18 14.69 -1.59
CA THR A 2 4.75 14.92 -1.36
C THR A 2 4.49 16.44 -1.31
N ASN A 3 3.49 16.93 -2.05
CA ASN A 3 3.00 18.30 -1.90
C ASN A 3 2.42 18.47 -0.48
N LEU A 4 2.92 19.45 0.28
CA LEU A 4 2.51 19.72 1.66
C LEU A 4 1.42 20.80 1.77
N GLU A 5 0.92 21.32 0.65
CA GLU A 5 -0.14 22.32 0.66
C GLU A 5 -1.43 21.74 1.21
N ALA A 6 -2.02 22.44 2.19
CA ALA A 6 -3.28 22.04 2.81
C ALA A 6 -4.50 22.22 1.90
N ALA A 7 -4.36 23.02 0.85
CA ALA A 7 -5.39 23.29 -0.16
C ALA A 7 -4.73 23.42 -1.54
N PRO A 8 -4.22 22.30 -2.11
CA PRO A 8 -3.58 22.35 -3.42
C PRO A 8 -4.61 22.77 -4.46
N GLN A 9 -4.18 23.59 -5.41
CA GLN A 9 -5.04 23.93 -6.54
C GLN A 9 -5.27 22.67 -7.39
N GLU A 10 -6.53 22.39 -7.74
CA GLU A 10 -6.88 21.28 -8.62
C GLU A 10 -6.38 21.57 -10.04
N ASP A 11 -5.55 20.68 -10.58
CA ASP A 11 -5.09 20.75 -11.97
C ASP A 11 -5.86 19.75 -12.85
N ILE A 12 -6.36 20.24 -13.99
CA ILE A 12 -6.96 19.39 -15.02
C ILE A 12 -5.82 18.73 -15.80
N CYS A 13 -5.72 17.40 -15.70
CA CYS A 13 -4.76 16.63 -16.49
C CYS A 13 -5.31 16.42 -17.91
N PRO A 14 -4.73 17.05 -18.96
CA PRO A 14 -5.26 16.96 -20.30
C PRO A 14 -5.09 15.54 -20.90
N PRO A 15 -5.97 15.12 -21.82
CA PRO A 15 -5.83 13.85 -22.53
C PRO A 15 -4.65 13.89 -23.53
N ALA A 16 -4.23 12.71 -23.99
CA ALA A 16 -3.11 12.58 -24.91
C ALA A 16 -3.39 13.16 -26.27
N GLY A 17 -2.50 14.08 -26.69
CA GLY A 17 -2.43 14.54 -28.07
C GLY A 17 -2.05 13.39 -29.03
N PRO A 18 -2.35 13.54 -30.32
CA PRO A 18 -2.20 12.48 -31.34
C PRO A 18 -0.76 11.98 -31.55
N GLU A 19 0.26 12.70 -31.10
CA GLU A 19 1.67 12.28 -31.14
C GLU A 19 2.15 11.54 -29.87
N GLY A 20 1.23 11.29 -28.93
CA GLY A 20 1.37 10.21 -27.94
C GLY A 20 2.56 10.29 -26.99
N ILE A 21 2.64 11.34 -26.16
CA ILE A 21 3.56 11.34 -25.00
C ILE A 21 2.89 11.84 -23.69
N SER A 22 1.71 12.46 -23.74
CA SER A 22 1.13 13.09 -22.54
C SER A 22 -0.39 12.94 -22.45
N GLY A 23 -0.87 11.92 -21.75
CA GLY A 23 -2.29 11.75 -21.37
C GLY A 23 -2.57 10.42 -20.68
N PRO A 24 -3.84 10.09 -20.35
CA PRO A 24 -4.18 8.90 -19.57
C PRO A 24 -3.77 7.64 -20.33
N CYS A 25 -2.69 7.03 -19.87
CA CYS A 25 -2.19 5.76 -20.35
C CYS A 25 -2.56 4.69 -19.33
N VAL A 26 -3.32 3.68 -19.75
CA VAL A 26 -3.56 2.50 -18.92
C VAL A 26 -2.41 1.53 -19.14
N VAL A 27 -1.50 1.46 -18.17
CA VAL A 27 -0.43 0.47 -18.15
C VAL A 27 -0.76 -0.56 -17.08
N LEU A 28 -0.91 -1.82 -17.49
CA LEU A 28 -1.17 -2.92 -16.57
C LEU A 28 0.16 -3.49 -16.07
N TRP A 29 0.37 -3.41 -14.75
CA TRP A 29 1.48 -4.07 -14.07
C TRP A 29 0.93 -5.32 -13.35
N PRO A 30 1.35 -6.53 -13.73
CA PRO A 30 0.87 -7.74 -13.06
C PRO A 30 1.41 -7.79 -11.63
N GLU A 31 0.54 -8.09 -10.68
CA GLU A 31 0.94 -8.43 -9.32
C GLU A 31 1.66 -9.79 -9.29
N ARG A 32 2.47 -10.00 -8.25
CA ARG A 32 3.17 -11.27 -8.02
C ARG A 32 2.83 -11.83 -6.66
N GLU A 33 2.70 -13.15 -6.56
CA GLU A 33 2.48 -13.81 -5.28
C GLU A 33 3.79 -13.91 -4.49
N VAL A 34 3.75 -13.50 -3.22
CA VAL A 34 4.90 -13.51 -2.31
C VAL A 34 4.47 -13.92 -0.89
N PRO A 35 5.32 -14.61 -0.12
CA PRO A 35 5.02 -14.93 1.27
C PRO A 35 5.18 -13.71 2.19
N LEU A 36 4.20 -13.46 3.06
CA LEU A 36 4.20 -12.42 4.10
C LEU A 36 4.53 -13.01 5.49
N GLY A 37 5.80 -12.88 5.93
CA GLY A 37 6.23 -13.36 7.25
C GLY A 37 7.04 -14.68 7.24
N GLY A 38 7.64 -15.07 6.11
CA GLY A 38 8.55 -16.22 6.01
C GLY A 38 7.93 -17.50 5.44
N VAL A 39 8.53 -18.67 5.71
CA VAL A 39 8.22 -19.94 5.00
C VAL A 39 6.83 -20.52 5.33
N ARG A 40 6.21 -20.12 6.45
CA ARG A 40 4.83 -20.51 6.83
C ARG A 40 3.85 -19.33 6.76
N ALA A 41 4.20 -18.34 5.96
CA ALA A 41 3.44 -17.14 5.79
C ALA A 41 2.14 -17.36 5.01
N MET A 42 1.18 -16.46 5.24
CA MET A 42 0.14 -16.17 4.27
C MET A 42 0.79 -15.65 2.97
N ASN A 43 0.27 -16.06 1.82
CA ASN A 43 0.66 -15.46 0.55
C ASN A 43 -0.15 -14.18 0.29
N VAL A 44 0.53 -13.19 -0.28
CA VAL A 44 -0.05 -11.90 -0.67
C VAL A 44 0.30 -11.62 -2.11
N ARG A 45 -0.50 -10.77 -2.76
CA ARG A 45 -0.27 -10.35 -4.14
C ARG A 45 0.32 -8.94 -4.13
N ARG A 46 1.60 -8.86 -4.46
CA ARG A 46 2.39 -7.63 -4.45
C ARG A 46 2.32 -6.91 -5.78
N THR A 47 1.80 -5.69 -5.77
CA THR A 47 1.74 -4.82 -6.95
C THR A 47 2.92 -3.86 -7.01
N LEU A 48 3.36 -3.29 -5.88
CA LEU A 48 4.54 -2.42 -5.79
C LEU A 48 5.54 -2.98 -4.77
N PRO A 49 6.86 -2.83 -5.00
CA PRO A 49 7.50 -2.21 -6.17
C PRO A 49 7.61 -3.16 -7.38
N GLN A 50 7.66 -2.58 -8.58
CA GLN A 50 8.00 -3.26 -9.83
C GLN A 50 9.37 -2.80 -10.33
N ARG A 51 10.05 -3.62 -11.15
CA ARG A 51 11.34 -3.23 -11.76
C ARG A 51 11.21 -1.94 -12.60
N GLY A 52 10.11 -1.78 -13.33
CA GLY A 52 9.86 -0.61 -14.18
C GLY A 52 8.93 0.44 -13.56
N LEU A 53 8.39 0.20 -12.37
CA LEU A 53 7.54 1.14 -11.64
C LEU A 53 7.80 0.98 -10.12
N PRO A 54 8.88 1.60 -9.60
CA PRO A 54 9.26 1.43 -8.20
C PRO A 54 8.30 2.16 -7.25
N THR A 55 7.73 3.29 -7.67
CA THR A 55 6.80 4.09 -6.88
C THR A 55 5.68 4.67 -7.74
N ILE A 56 4.57 5.04 -7.08
CA ILE A 56 3.50 5.89 -7.64
C ILE A 56 3.33 7.06 -6.66
N GLY A 57 3.84 8.23 -7.01
CA GLY A 57 3.89 9.36 -6.07
C GLY A 57 4.65 8.97 -4.80
N ALA A 58 4.00 9.07 -3.63
CA ALA A 58 4.57 8.67 -2.34
C ALA A 58 4.40 7.16 -2.02
N TRP A 59 3.61 6.42 -2.81
CA TRP A 59 3.38 5.00 -2.61
C TRP A 59 4.57 4.19 -3.14
N CYS A 60 5.32 3.56 -2.24
CA CYS A 60 6.49 2.74 -2.59
C CYS A 60 6.27 1.23 -2.40
N PHE A 61 5.11 0.84 -1.89
CA PHE A 61 4.77 -0.54 -1.57
C PHE A 61 3.25 -0.74 -1.60
N LEU A 62 2.79 -1.87 -2.13
CA LEU A 62 1.38 -2.23 -2.15
C LEU A 62 1.22 -3.74 -2.25
N ASP A 63 0.61 -4.32 -1.21
CA ASP A 63 0.18 -5.72 -1.17
C ASP A 63 -1.34 -5.77 -1.05
N SER A 64 -1.99 -6.64 -1.83
CA SER A 64 -3.35 -7.11 -1.58
C SER A 64 -3.28 -8.51 -0.97
N PHE A 65 -4.11 -8.78 0.03
CA PHE A 65 -4.09 -10.08 0.70
C PHE A 65 -5.50 -10.55 1.05
N GLY A 66 -5.67 -11.86 0.94
CA GLY A 66 -6.95 -12.51 1.15
C GLY A 66 -7.98 -12.26 0.05
N PRO A 67 -9.25 -12.66 0.30
CA PRO A 67 -9.68 -13.49 1.44
C PRO A 67 -9.01 -14.87 1.43
N ASP A 68 -8.60 -15.36 2.60
CA ASP A 68 -7.89 -16.65 2.78
C ASP A 68 -8.32 -17.29 4.11
N ARG A 69 -8.14 -18.61 4.24
CA ARG A 69 -8.29 -19.36 5.50
C ARG A 69 -7.07 -19.24 6.39
N THR A 70 -5.91 -18.94 5.81
CA THR A 70 -4.66 -18.74 6.54
C THR A 70 -4.70 -17.40 7.28
N ALA A 71 -4.55 -17.43 8.60
CA ALA A 71 -4.47 -16.22 9.39
C ALA A 71 -3.13 -15.50 9.12
N MET A 72 -3.20 -14.20 8.82
CA MET A 72 -2.02 -13.35 8.73
C MET A 72 -1.34 -13.23 10.09
N SER A 73 -0.05 -13.53 10.17
CA SER A 73 0.77 -13.33 11.35
C SER A 73 2.10 -12.69 10.96
N VAL A 74 2.28 -11.43 11.34
CA VAL A 74 3.51 -10.67 11.08
C VAL A 74 4.16 -10.37 12.43
N LEU A 75 5.38 -10.90 12.61
CA LEU A 75 6.15 -10.72 13.84
C LEU A 75 6.70 -9.29 13.96
N PRO A 76 7.13 -8.85 15.16
CA PRO A 76 7.71 -7.53 15.35
C PRO A 76 8.85 -7.25 14.36
N HIS A 77 8.78 -6.11 13.67
CA HIS A 77 9.80 -5.64 12.72
C HIS A 77 9.79 -4.11 12.65
N PRO A 78 10.93 -3.47 12.34
CA PRO A 78 11.03 -2.01 12.28
C PRO A 78 10.64 -1.45 10.90
N HIS A 79 10.27 -0.17 10.89
CA HIS A 79 10.14 0.69 9.70
C HIS A 79 10.81 2.04 9.99
N ILE A 80 11.25 2.75 8.95
CA ILE A 80 11.75 4.13 9.04
C ILE A 80 11.37 4.93 7.78
N GLY A 81 11.15 6.24 7.91
CA GLY A 81 10.98 7.15 6.77
C GLY A 81 9.76 6.86 5.88
N LEU A 82 8.74 6.21 6.43
CA LEU A 82 7.51 5.85 5.72
C LEU A 82 6.29 5.81 6.66
N GLN A 83 5.12 5.76 6.05
CA GLN A 83 3.87 5.41 6.72
C GLN A 83 3.37 4.07 6.19
N THR A 84 2.88 3.20 7.08
CA THR A 84 2.11 2.02 6.67
C THR A 84 0.63 2.34 6.77
N VAL A 85 -0.11 1.97 5.72
CA VAL A 85 -1.55 2.16 5.63
C VAL A 85 -2.20 0.80 5.50
N THR A 86 -3.07 0.46 6.45
CA THR A 86 -3.82 -0.81 6.46
C THR A 86 -5.30 -0.50 6.33
N TRP A 87 -5.91 -1.03 5.27
CA TRP A 87 -7.33 -0.86 4.96
C TRP A 87 -7.98 -2.23 4.71
N PRO A 88 -8.56 -2.87 5.72
CA PRO A 88 -9.28 -4.12 5.53
C PRO A 88 -10.59 -3.88 4.76
N LEU A 89 -10.81 -4.65 3.70
CA LEU A 89 -12.10 -4.71 2.99
C LEU A 89 -13.02 -5.80 3.58
N ALA A 90 -12.43 -6.81 4.21
CA ALA A 90 -13.12 -7.90 4.92
C ALA A 90 -12.22 -8.44 6.04
N GLY A 91 -12.83 -9.06 7.05
CA GLY A 91 -12.11 -9.55 8.22
C GLY A 91 -11.59 -8.43 9.12
N ASN A 92 -10.83 -8.79 10.16
CA ASN A 92 -10.27 -7.85 11.13
C ASN A 92 -8.76 -8.02 11.21
N ILE A 93 -8.02 -6.93 11.45
CA ILE A 93 -6.57 -6.94 11.62
C ILE A 93 -6.23 -6.33 12.97
N ARG A 94 -5.47 -7.04 13.80
CA ARG A 94 -4.93 -6.50 15.05
C ARG A 94 -3.53 -5.94 14.81
N HIS A 95 -3.36 -4.64 14.99
CA HIS A 95 -2.08 -3.94 14.93
C HIS A 95 -1.55 -3.70 16.34
N ARG A 96 -0.26 -3.97 16.55
CA ARG A 96 0.48 -3.64 17.78
C ARG A 96 1.84 -3.07 17.42
N ASP A 97 2.27 -2.02 18.11
CA ASP A 97 3.55 -1.36 17.83
C ASP A 97 4.32 -0.96 19.10
N SER A 98 5.52 -0.39 18.90
CA SER A 98 6.47 -0.04 19.95
C SER A 98 6.12 1.24 20.72
N VAL A 99 5.15 2.04 20.27
CA VAL A 99 4.66 3.22 21.00
C VAL A 99 3.46 2.90 21.89
N GLY A 100 3.03 1.64 21.90
CA GLY A 100 1.99 1.12 22.78
C GLY A 100 0.60 1.04 22.14
N SER A 101 0.48 1.27 20.83
CA SER A 101 -0.81 1.06 20.14
C SER A 101 -1.18 -0.42 20.15
N ASP A 102 -2.45 -0.73 20.41
CA ASP A 102 -3.05 -2.06 20.27
C ASP A 102 -4.48 -1.89 19.75
N VAL A 103 -4.65 -2.03 18.44
CA VAL A 103 -5.88 -1.65 17.74
C VAL A 103 -6.35 -2.80 16.87
N VAL A 104 -7.66 -3.09 16.93
CA VAL A 104 -8.32 -3.98 15.96
C VAL A 104 -8.99 -3.11 14.90
N VAL A 105 -8.46 -3.16 13.68
CA VAL A 105 -8.95 -2.47 12.49
C VAL A 105 -10.00 -3.34 11.80
N ARG A 106 -11.18 -2.77 11.55
CA ARG A 106 -12.36 -3.43 10.96
C ARG A 106 -12.65 -2.94 9.54
N PRO A 107 -13.49 -3.64 8.76
CA PRO A 107 -13.84 -3.18 7.42
C PRO A 107 -14.42 -1.77 7.42
N GLY A 108 -13.88 -0.91 6.56
CA GLY A 108 -14.23 0.51 6.47
C GLY A 108 -13.41 1.44 7.38
N GLU A 109 -12.56 0.89 8.26
CA GLU A 109 -11.59 1.66 9.04
C GLU A 109 -10.23 1.72 8.33
N LEU A 110 -9.49 2.80 8.58
CA LEU A 110 -8.14 3.01 8.06
C LEU A 110 -7.18 3.15 9.23
N ASN A 111 -6.10 2.36 9.24
CA ASN A 111 -5.00 2.52 10.18
C ASN A 111 -3.78 3.10 9.49
N ILE A 112 -3.26 4.21 10.03
CA ILE A 112 -2.06 4.88 9.53
C ILE A 112 -1.03 4.88 10.65
N MET A 113 0.08 4.17 10.46
CA MET A 113 1.22 4.18 11.39
C MET A 113 2.38 4.95 10.77
N THR A 114 2.81 6.01 11.43
CA THR A 114 3.94 6.87 10.99
C THR A 114 5.23 6.44 11.68
N ALA A 115 6.21 5.96 10.91
CA ALA A 115 7.49 5.46 11.42
C ALA A 115 8.62 6.50 11.44
N GLY A 116 8.34 7.74 11.01
CA GLY A 116 9.28 8.87 10.95
C GLY A 116 8.59 10.12 10.45
#